data_AF-A0A453AE85-F1
#
_entry.id   AF-A0A453AE85-F1
#
_cell.length_a   1.000
_cell.length_b   1.000
_cell.length_c   1.000
_cell.angle_alpha   90.00
_cell.angle_beta   90.00
_cell.angle_gamma   90.00
#
_symmetry.space_group_name_H-M   'P 1'
#
loop_
_entity.id
_entity.type
_entity.pdbx_description
1 polymer ?
#
loop_
_entity_poly.entity_id
_entity_poly.type
_entity_poly.pdbx_seq_one_letter_code
_entity_poly.pdbx_strand_id
1 'polypeptide(L)'
;MRTGWLSTTVCTRTPLRRHAGSRFSKPMLSSLKCSMLRITSSGSVSTNSLISPMMSSRQPTQTSGSKQTPSEFFLPGSVLSSGFRYENLSLDALPATMDWRAKGAVTPVKDQGQCGCCWASSAVAATEGIVKLKTGKLISLSEQELVDCDVHGEDQGCEGGLMDDAFKFIIKNGGLTMESNYPYIAADGKCKAGSNSAATITGFEDVPANNEGALMKAVANQPMSVAVDGGDMTFQFYSGGVMTS
;
A
#
# COMPACT_ATOMS: atom_id res chain seq x y z
N MET A 1 0.04 -24.96 -6.45
CA MET A 1 -0.34 -23.94 -5.45
C MET A 1 0.89 -23.07 -5.18
N ARG A 2 0.89 -21.82 -5.64
CA ARG A 2 2.05 -20.91 -5.51
C ARG A 2 1.77 -19.96 -4.33
N THR A 3 2.51 -20.10 -3.23
CA THR A 3 2.40 -19.23 -2.05
C THR A 3 3.25 -17.97 -2.26
N GLY A 4 2.59 -16.89 -2.70
CA GLY A 4 3.23 -15.59 -2.95
C GLY A 4 3.64 -14.84 -1.68
N TRP A 5 4.64 -13.96 -1.80
CA TRP A 5 5.02 -13.01 -0.77
C TRP A 5 4.68 -11.61 -1.29
N LEU A 6 3.97 -10.81 -0.49
CA LEU A 6 3.54 -9.47 -0.85
C LEU A 6 3.85 -8.56 0.35
N SER A 7 4.60 -7.48 0.15
CA SER A 7 4.85 -6.48 1.19
C SER A 7 3.88 -5.32 0.95
N THR A 8 2.82 -5.22 1.75
CA THR A 8 1.87 -4.09 1.75
C THR A 8 1.94 -3.32 3.06
N THR A 9 1.66 -2.02 3.02
CA THR A 9 1.52 -1.21 4.23
C THR A 9 0.10 -1.35 4.75
N VAL A 10 -0.03 -1.81 5.99
CA VAL A 10 -1.32 -2.13 6.59
C VAL A 10 -1.74 -1.06 7.59
N CYS A 11 -2.97 -0.55 7.41
CA CYS A 11 -3.68 0.32 8.32
C CYS A 11 -4.89 -0.41 8.90
N THR A 12 -5.05 -0.33 10.21
CA THR A 12 -6.13 -0.98 10.96
C THR A 12 -7.15 0.06 11.38
N ARG A 13 -8.43 -0.13 11.03
CA ARG A 13 -9.52 0.71 11.54
C ARG A 13 -10.04 0.14 12.85
N THR A 14 -9.87 0.82 13.97
CA THR A 14 -10.60 0.45 15.20
C THR A 14 -12.04 0.96 15.07
N PRO A 15 -13.08 0.12 15.21
CA PRO A 15 -14.45 0.60 15.14
C PRO A 15 -14.74 1.55 16.31
N LEU A 16 -15.12 2.80 16.02
CA LEU A 16 -15.75 3.67 17.01
C LEU A 16 -17.12 3.07 17.36
N ARG A 17 -17.21 2.41 18.51
CA ARG A 17 -18.49 1.92 19.05
C ARG A 17 -19.37 3.13 19.39
N ARG A 18 -20.43 3.37 18.62
CA ARG A 18 -21.49 4.31 19.03
C ARG A 18 -22.18 3.75 20.27
N HIS A 19 -21.86 4.28 21.45
CA HIS A 19 -22.70 4.10 22.63
C HIS A 19 -23.58 5.34 22.83
N ALA A 20 -24.88 5.12 22.74
CA ALA A 20 -25.88 6.06 23.19
C ALA A 20 -25.70 6.30 24.71
N GLY A 21 -25.49 7.56 25.11
CA GLY A 21 -25.65 8.00 26.49
C GLY A 21 -24.42 7.90 27.40
N SER A 22 -23.65 8.99 27.44
CA SER A 22 -22.90 9.52 28.60
C SER A 22 -21.65 8.80 29.14
N ARG A 23 -20.65 9.67 29.44
CA ARG A 23 -19.32 9.50 30.08
C ARG A 23 -18.29 8.62 29.35
N PHE A 24 -17.37 9.34 28.69
CA PHE A 24 -16.06 8.87 28.24
C PHE A 24 -15.38 7.99 29.29
N SER A 25 -15.40 6.68 29.04
CA SER A 25 -14.33 5.79 29.45
C SER A 25 -13.61 5.42 28.17
N LYS A 26 -12.43 6.01 27.95
CA LYS A 26 -11.56 5.68 26.81
C LYS A 26 -11.29 4.17 26.85
N PRO A 27 -11.59 3.38 25.80
CA PRO A 27 -11.06 2.03 25.74
C PRO A 27 -9.53 2.13 25.64
N MET A 28 -8.85 1.23 26.32
CA MET A 28 -7.41 1.06 26.27
C MET A 28 -7.05 0.60 24.85
N LEU A 29 -6.73 1.52 23.93
CA LEU A 29 -6.14 1.15 22.65
C LEU A 29 -4.64 0.96 22.86
N SER A 30 -4.18 -0.28 22.78
CA SER A 30 -2.76 -0.59 22.65
C SER A 30 -2.21 0.08 21.39
N SER A 31 -1.05 0.74 21.49
CA SER A 31 -0.35 1.34 20.35
C SER A 31 -0.26 0.34 19.19
N LEU A 32 -0.98 0.62 18.10
CA LEU A 32 -0.94 -0.21 16.91
C LEU A 32 0.28 0.22 16.08
N LYS A 33 1.24 -0.69 15.93
CA LYS A 33 2.36 -0.50 15.00
C LYS A 33 1.86 -0.78 13.59
N CYS A 34 2.09 0.14 12.65
CA CYS A 34 2.00 -0.17 11.22
C CYS A 34 3.00 -1.29 10.91
N SER A 35 2.49 -2.52 10.85
CA SER A 35 3.29 -3.70 10.56
C SER A 35 3.06 -4.10 9.11
N MET A 36 4.13 -4.39 8.37
CA MET A 36 4.00 -4.96 7.03
C MET A 36 3.50 -6.41 7.14
N LEU A 37 2.34 -6.68 6.56
CA LEU A 37 1.80 -8.05 6.48
C LEU A 37 2.09 -8.65 5.10
N ARG A 38 2.53 -9.91 5.11
CA ARG A 38 2.56 -10.82 3.96
C ARG A 38 1.14 -11.24 3.59
N ILE A 39 0.76 -11.18 2.33
CA ILE A 39 -0.50 -11.78 1.84
C ILE A 39 -0.13 -12.99 0.96
N THR A 40 -0.56 -14.21 1.32
CA THR A 40 -0.58 -15.34 0.37
C THR A 40 -1.99 -15.49 -0.22
N SER A 41 -2.09 -16.20 -1.36
CA SER A 41 -3.31 -16.49 -2.14
C SER A 41 -4.39 -17.32 -1.41
N SER A 42 -4.39 -17.32 -0.08
CA SER A 42 -5.22 -18.13 0.81
C SER A 42 -5.49 -17.40 2.14
N GLY A 43 -5.35 -16.07 2.20
CA GLY A 43 -5.57 -15.29 3.43
C GLY A 43 -4.58 -15.63 4.55
N SER A 44 -3.30 -15.82 4.22
CA SER A 44 -2.29 -16.37 5.13
C SER A 44 -0.97 -15.55 5.08
N VAL A 45 -0.54 -14.96 6.20
CA VAL A 45 0.70 -14.14 6.39
C VAL A 45 1.85 -14.95 7.04
N SER A 46 3.14 -14.91 6.67
CA SER A 46 4.28 -15.60 7.35
C SER A 46 5.67 -14.99 7.10
N THR A 47 6.66 -15.21 7.97
CA THR A 47 8.09 -14.99 7.69
C THR A 47 9.01 -16.04 8.36
N ASN A 48 10.04 -16.57 7.65
CA ASN A 48 11.43 -16.67 8.15
C ASN A 48 12.49 -17.31 7.20
N SER A 49 13.73 -16.86 7.48
CA SER A 49 15.13 -17.29 7.24
C SER A 49 15.59 -18.37 6.23
N LEU A 50 16.64 -17.93 5.52
CA LEU A 50 17.59 -18.54 4.57
C LEU A 50 18.00 -20.02 4.79
N ILE A 51 17.85 -20.85 3.75
CA ILE A 51 18.84 -21.86 3.24
C ILE A 51 18.57 -22.08 1.72
N SER A 52 19.59 -22.03 0.85
CA SER A 52 19.58 -22.47 -0.58
C SER A 52 20.22 -23.87 -0.72
N PRO A 53 19.92 -24.69 -1.76
CA PRO A 53 20.53 -24.60 -3.12
C PRO A 53 19.52 -24.86 -4.28
N MET A 54 19.59 -24.21 -5.45
CA MET A 54 20.40 -24.40 -6.68
C MET A 54 20.01 -25.55 -7.66
N MET A 55 19.92 -25.18 -8.97
CA MET A 55 19.96 -25.99 -10.23
C MET A 55 18.66 -26.73 -10.66
N SER A 56 18.27 -26.95 -11.93
CA SER A 56 18.87 -26.79 -13.27
C SER A 56 17.77 -26.83 -14.38
N SER A 57 18.11 -26.23 -15.53
CA SER A 57 17.63 -26.31 -16.92
C SER A 57 16.56 -27.34 -17.37
N ARG A 58 15.68 -26.92 -18.30
CA ARG A 58 15.73 -27.29 -19.75
C ARG A 58 14.58 -26.67 -20.56
N GLN A 59 14.96 -26.15 -21.73
CA GLN A 59 14.11 -25.82 -22.88
C GLN A 59 13.95 -27.09 -23.75
N PRO A 60 12.99 -27.17 -24.70
CA PRO A 60 13.42 -26.85 -26.08
C PRO A 60 12.34 -26.29 -27.05
N THR A 61 12.87 -25.46 -27.96
CA THR A 61 12.64 -25.34 -29.42
C THR A 61 11.29 -25.04 -30.08
N GLN A 62 11.42 -24.14 -31.06
CA GLN A 62 10.50 -23.56 -32.03
C GLN A 62 10.10 -24.50 -33.17
N THR A 63 9.00 -24.16 -33.86
CA THR A 63 8.87 -24.32 -35.32
C THR A 63 7.98 -23.21 -35.92
N SER A 64 8.41 -22.71 -37.08
CA SER A 64 7.80 -21.78 -38.07
C SER A 64 6.36 -22.17 -38.50
N GLY A 65 5.48 -21.33 -39.06
CA GLY A 65 5.53 -20.00 -39.66
C GLY A 65 4.61 -19.99 -40.91
N SER A 66 3.74 -18.99 -41.10
CA SER A 66 3.22 -18.56 -42.43
C SER A 66 2.39 -17.28 -42.33
N LYS A 67 2.71 -16.29 -43.17
CA LYS A 67 2.02 -15.01 -43.37
C LYS A 67 0.74 -15.17 -44.19
N GLN A 68 -0.29 -14.38 -43.90
CA GLN A 68 -1.32 -13.93 -44.86
C GLN A 68 -1.98 -12.62 -44.34
N THR A 69 -2.27 -11.68 -45.24
CA THR A 69 -2.92 -10.37 -45.06
C THR A 69 -3.86 -10.15 -46.26
N PRO A 70 -4.73 -9.12 -46.27
CA PRO A 70 -5.71 -8.73 -45.25
C PRO A 70 -7.12 -8.57 -45.88
N SER A 71 -8.19 -8.65 -45.08
CA SER A 71 -9.49 -8.12 -45.48
C SER A 71 -10.24 -7.55 -44.29
N GLU A 72 -10.85 -6.39 -44.55
CA GLU A 72 -11.47 -5.46 -43.62
C GLU A 72 -12.56 -6.10 -42.76
N PHE A 73 -12.48 -5.90 -41.45
CA PHE A 73 -13.62 -6.06 -40.56
C PHE A 73 -13.70 -4.86 -39.61
N PHE A 74 -14.89 -4.29 -39.59
CA PHE A 74 -15.37 -3.17 -38.79
C PHE A 74 -14.81 -3.12 -37.36
N LEU A 75 -14.27 -1.98 -36.95
CA LEU A 75 -14.03 -1.66 -35.54
C LEU A 75 -15.25 -0.92 -34.97
N PRO A 76 -16.06 -1.52 -34.08
CA PRO A 76 -16.95 -0.74 -33.25
C PRO A 76 -16.13 -0.06 -32.15
N GLY A 77 -16.30 1.26 -32.04
CA GLY A 77 -16.13 2.08 -30.84
C GLY A 77 -14.93 1.78 -29.95
N SER A 78 -13.97 2.70 -29.92
CA SER A 78 -13.01 2.82 -28.82
C SER A 78 -13.76 2.95 -27.48
N VAL A 79 -13.93 1.83 -26.79
CA VAL A 79 -14.25 1.82 -25.37
C VAL A 79 -13.01 2.42 -24.71
N LEU A 80 -13.11 3.65 -24.22
CA LEU A 80 -12.09 4.22 -23.35
C LEU A 80 -11.99 3.27 -22.16
N SER A 81 -10.94 2.46 -22.15
CA SER A 81 -10.72 1.44 -21.13
C SER A 81 -10.56 2.15 -19.79
N SER A 82 -11.62 2.17 -18.99
CA SER A 82 -11.57 2.38 -17.54
C SER A 82 -11.02 1.12 -16.84
N GLY A 83 -10.02 0.48 -17.46
CA GLY A 83 -9.48 -0.79 -17.02
C GLY A 83 -8.39 -0.58 -15.99
N PHE A 84 -8.35 -1.49 -15.01
CA PHE A 84 -7.24 -1.59 -14.08
C PHE A 84 -5.92 -1.75 -14.85
N ARG A 85 -4.91 -0.94 -14.56
CA ARG A 85 -3.64 -0.84 -15.30
C ARG A 85 -2.95 -2.18 -15.50
N TYR A 86 -3.06 -3.07 -14.52
CA TYR A 86 -2.40 -4.37 -14.54
C TYR A 86 -3.33 -5.51 -14.97
N GLU A 87 -4.53 -5.22 -15.49
CA GLU A 87 -5.53 -6.24 -15.84
C GLU A 87 -4.96 -7.35 -16.74
N ASN A 88 -4.21 -6.95 -17.76
CA ASN A 88 -3.64 -7.85 -18.76
C ASN A 88 -2.35 -8.56 -18.33
N LEU A 89 -1.86 -8.36 -17.10
CA LEU A 89 -0.72 -9.13 -16.60
C LEU A 89 -1.14 -10.56 -16.27
N SER A 90 -0.40 -11.54 -16.79
CA SER A 90 -0.60 -12.95 -16.42
C SER A 90 -0.04 -13.22 -15.03
N LEU A 91 -0.82 -13.91 -14.19
CA LEU A 91 -0.37 -14.33 -12.85
C LEU A 91 0.83 -15.29 -12.92
N ASP A 92 0.95 -16.09 -13.98
CA ASP A 92 2.07 -17.01 -14.16
C ASP A 92 3.39 -16.30 -14.49
N ALA A 93 3.30 -15.07 -15.02
CA ALA A 93 4.43 -14.22 -15.33
C ALA A 93 4.92 -13.41 -14.11
N LEU A 94 4.16 -13.39 -13.01
CA LEU A 94 4.58 -12.71 -11.79
C LEU A 94 5.68 -13.49 -11.06
N PRO A 95 6.59 -12.80 -10.36
CA PRO A 95 7.56 -13.47 -9.52
C PRO A 95 6.85 -14.28 -8.43
N ALA A 96 7.40 -15.45 -8.11
CA ALA A 96 6.85 -16.31 -7.07
C ALA A 96 6.84 -15.63 -5.69
N THR A 97 7.74 -14.68 -5.45
CA THR A 97 7.87 -13.94 -4.19
C THR A 97 8.19 -12.48 -4.47
N MET A 98 7.56 -11.54 -3.75
CA MET A 98 7.88 -10.13 -3.77
C MET A 98 8.11 -9.60 -2.36
N ASP A 99 9.26 -8.96 -2.14
CA ASP A 99 9.57 -8.22 -0.92
C ASP A 99 10.23 -6.89 -1.27
N TRP A 100 9.46 -5.80 -1.15
CA TRP A 100 9.93 -4.46 -1.48
C TRP A 100 11.01 -3.96 -0.51
N ARG A 101 11.12 -4.52 0.70
CA ARG A 101 12.22 -4.20 1.63
C ARG A 101 13.55 -4.68 1.08
N ALA A 102 13.57 -5.91 0.54
CA ALA A 102 14.75 -6.47 -0.12
C ALA A 102 15.13 -5.70 -1.40
N LYS A 103 14.20 -4.93 -1.97
CA LYS A 103 14.43 -3.99 -3.09
C LYS A 103 14.80 -2.58 -2.64
N GLY A 104 14.89 -2.32 -1.33
CA GLY A 104 15.21 -1.01 -0.77
C GLY A 104 14.14 0.05 -1.01
N ALA A 105 12.88 -0.37 -1.20
CA ALA A 105 11.73 0.49 -1.49
C ALA A 105 10.78 0.65 -0.30
N VAL A 106 11.27 0.42 0.91
CA VAL A 106 10.51 0.59 2.14
C VAL A 106 11.40 1.23 3.21
N THR A 107 10.89 2.28 3.85
CA THR A 107 11.52 2.96 4.98
C THR A 107 11.44 2.11 6.26
N PRO A 108 12.17 2.48 7.34
CA PRO A 108 11.99 1.82 8.64
C PRO A 108 10.54 1.88 9.12
N VAL A 109 10.15 0.90 9.94
CA VAL A 109 8.82 0.88 10.58
C VAL A 109 8.65 2.12 11.46
N LYS A 110 7.52 2.82 11.28
CA LYS A 110 7.12 4.01 12.05
C LYS A 110 6.05 3.66 13.09
N ASP A 111 5.89 4.49 14.11
CA ASP A 111 4.93 4.31 15.20
C ASP A 111 3.94 5.49 15.24
N GLN A 112 2.66 5.20 14.99
CA GLN A 112 1.57 6.20 15.01
C GLN A 112 1.09 6.55 16.43
N GLY A 113 1.55 5.80 17.45
CA GLY A 113 1.12 6.00 18.83
C GLY A 113 -0.40 5.86 18.99
N GLN A 114 -1.02 6.89 19.55
CA GLN A 114 -2.46 6.93 19.86
C GLN A 114 -3.28 7.74 18.84
N CYS A 115 -2.63 8.23 17.78
CA CYS A 115 -3.28 8.98 16.72
C CYS A 115 -3.86 8.01 15.67
N GLY A 116 -5.12 8.22 15.28
CA GLY A 116 -5.81 7.44 14.25
C GLY A 116 -5.36 7.75 12.82
N CYS A 117 -4.09 8.09 12.60
CA CYS A 117 -3.55 8.54 11.31
C CYS A 117 -3.00 7.41 10.43
N CYS A 118 -3.44 6.16 10.61
CA CYS A 118 -2.87 5.05 9.81
C CYS A 118 -3.15 5.20 8.31
N TRP A 119 -4.18 5.97 7.94
CA TRP A 119 -4.45 6.39 6.57
C TRP A 119 -3.27 7.19 5.98
N ALA A 120 -2.77 8.17 6.73
CA ALA A 120 -1.63 9.01 6.33
C ALA A 120 -0.35 8.17 6.22
N SER A 121 -0.04 7.34 7.22
CA SER A 121 1.12 6.44 7.18
C SER A 121 1.07 5.46 6.01
N SER A 122 -0.12 4.93 5.69
CA SER A 122 -0.32 4.00 4.59
C SER A 122 -0.07 4.68 3.23
N ALA A 123 -0.67 5.85 3.02
CA ALA A 123 -0.45 6.66 1.82
C ALA A 123 1.03 7.07 1.66
N VAL A 124 1.66 7.57 2.73
CA VAL A 124 3.08 7.94 2.72
C VAL A 124 3.96 6.76 2.31
N ALA A 125 3.81 5.59 2.93
CA ALA A 125 4.64 4.44 2.60
C ALA A 125 4.50 3.98 1.13
N ALA A 126 3.28 4.03 0.58
CA ALA A 126 3.06 3.75 -0.85
C ALA A 126 3.75 4.79 -1.74
N THR A 127 3.67 6.08 -1.38
CA THR A 127 4.35 7.17 -2.07
C THR A 127 5.88 7.05 -2.01
N GLU A 128 6.46 6.81 -0.83
CA GLU A 128 7.90 6.59 -0.64
C GLU A 128 8.40 5.44 -1.52
N GLY A 129 7.64 4.35 -1.56
CA GLY A 129 7.90 3.19 -2.40
C GLY A 129 7.95 3.52 -3.89
N ILE A 130 6.88 4.11 -4.44
CA ILE A 130 6.85 4.43 -5.87
C ILE A 130 7.92 5.50 -6.24
N VAL A 131 8.19 6.45 -5.35
CA VAL A 131 9.27 7.43 -5.52
C VAL A 131 10.63 6.76 -5.60
N LYS A 132 10.92 5.77 -4.74
CA LYS A 132 12.13 4.95 -4.85
C LYS A 132 12.23 4.26 -6.20
N LEU A 133 11.13 3.64 -6.65
CA LEU A 133 11.09 2.91 -7.92
C LEU A 133 11.34 3.83 -9.12
N LYS A 134 10.84 5.07 -9.08
CA LYS A 134 10.97 6.04 -10.18
C LYS A 134 12.29 6.81 -10.18
N THR A 135 12.83 7.11 -9.01
CA THR A 135 13.98 8.03 -8.87
C THR A 135 15.26 7.33 -8.43
N GLY A 136 15.17 6.10 -7.93
CA GLY A 136 16.28 5.39 -7.29
C GLY A 136 16.58 5.85 -5.86
N LYS A 137 15.91 6.88 -5.33
CA LYS A 137 16.13 7.44 -3.99
C LYS A 137 14.99 7.08 -3.05
N LEU A 138 15.32 6.46 -1.91
CA LEU A 138 14.36 6.22 -0.84
C LEU A 138 14.37 7.46 0.06
N ILE A 139 13.23 8.12 0.18
CA ILE A 139 13.06 9.36 0.94
C ILE A 139 12.01 9.08 2.00
N SER A 140 12.28 9.42 3.26
CA SER A 140 11.25 9.38 4.32
C SER A 140 10.41 10.64 4.23
N LEU A 141 9.14 10.51 3.89
CA LEU A 141 8.18 11.61 3.77
C LEU A 141 7.41 11.79 5.08
N SER A 142 6.84 12.99 5.27
CA SER A 142 6.14 13.35 6.50
C SER A 142 4.69 12.86 6.50
N GLU A 143 4.36 11.97 7.43
CA GLU A 143 2.97 11.69 7.79
C GLU A 143 2.29 12.89 8.44
N GLN A 144 3.04 13.67 9.21
CA GLN A 144 2.48 14.81 9.96
C GLN A 144 1.94 15.89 9.04
N GLU A 145 2.56 16.10 7.87
CA GLU A 145 2.05 17.05 6.89
C GLU A 145 0.65 16.65 6.40
N LEU A 146 0.40 15.36 6.17
CA LEU A 146 -0.96 14.88 5.85
C LEU A 146 -1.90 15.09 7.04
N VAL A 147 -1.49 14.68 8.25
CA VAL A 147 -2.32 14.82 9.47
C VAL A 147 -2.74 16.28 9.70
N ASP A 148 -1.84 17.23 9.48
CA ASP A 148 -2.08 18.64 9.78
C ASP A 148 -2.75 19.41 8.63
N CYS A 149 -2.48 19.03 7.37
CA CYS A 149 -2.87 19.81 6.20
C CYS A 149 -4.01 19.18 5.38
N ASP A 150 -4.15 17.86 5.42
CA ASP A 150 -5.25 17.16 4.75
C ASP A 150 -6.43 16.95 5.71
N VAL A 151 -7.02 18.07 6.11
CA VAL A 151 -8.13 18.12 7.09
C VAL A 151 -9.41 18.68 6.47
N HIS A 152 -9.47 18.70 5.14
CA HIS A 152 -10.55 19.28 4.37
C HIS A 152 -11.22 18.20 3.52
N GLY A 153 -12.24 17.54 4.07
CA GLY A 153 -12.96 16.46 3.40
C GLY A 153 -13.31 15.35 4.38
N GLU A 154 -13.04 14.11 3.98
CA GLU A 154 -13.22 12.92 4.81
C GLU A 154 -12.07 12.73 5.82
N ASP A 155 -10.89 13.27 5.52
CA ASP A 155 -9.71 13.15 6.38
C ASP A 155 -9.77 14.16 7.54
N GLN A 156 -9.54 13.66 8.75
CA GLN A 156 -9.73 14.37 10.02
C GLN A 156 -8.54 14.16 10.97
N GLY A 157 -7.32 14.19 10.43
CA GLY A 157 -6.10 14.06 11.23
C GLY A 157 -6.06 12.76 12.03
N CYS A 158 -5.98 12.88 13.35
CA CYS A 158 -5.98 11.76 14.29
C CYS A 158 -7.35 11.07 14.47
N GLU A 159 -8.44 11.62 13.96
CA GLU A 159 -9.77 10.99 14.02
C GLU A 159 -10.06 10.04 12.84
N GLY A 160 -9.12 9.92 11.91
CA GLY A 160 -9.17 8.99 10.79
C GLY A 160 -9.16 9.67 9.42
N GLY A 161 -9.21 8.84 8.38
CA GLY A 161 -9.14 9.27 6.99
C GLY A 161 -9.05 8.10 6.01
N LEU A 162 -8.84 8.42 4.73
CA LEU A 162 -8.79 7.53 3.58
C LEU A 162 -7.51 7.79 2.78
N MET A 163 -6.85 6.72 2.35
CA MET A 163 -5.60 6.84 1.58
C MET A 163 -5.80 7.53 0.22
N ASP A 164 -6.97 7.41 -0.38
CA ASP A 164 -7.29 8.06 -1.66
C ASP A 164 -7.36 9.58 -1.54
N ASP A 165 -7.88 10.09 -0.43
CA ASP A 165 -7.95 11.53 -0.17
C ASP A 165 -6.55 12.08 0.12
N ALA A 166 -5.75 11.36 0.93
CA ALA A 166 -4.32 11.61 1.05
C ALA A 166 -3.60 11.67 -0.31
N PHE A 167 -3.82 10.71 -1.22
CA PHE A 167 -3.19 10.77 -2.54
C PHE A 167 -3.65 11.98 -3.36
N LYS A 168 -4.94 12.35 -3.31
CA LYS A 168 -5.45 13.58 -3.94
C LYS A 168 -4.79 14.83 -3.35
N PHE A 169 -4.64 14.88 -2.03
CA PHE A 169 -3.95 15.96 -1.35
C PHE A 169 -2.50 16.06 -1.82
N ILE A 170 -1.74 14.96 -1.85
CA ILE A 170 -0.33 14.97 -2.29
C ILE A 170 -0.21 15.55 -3.71
N ILE A 171 -1.11 15.16 -4.62
CA ILE A 171 -1.14 15.69 -5.99
C ILE A 171 -1.43 17.19 -5.99
N LYS A 172 -2.47 17.62 -5.27
CA LYS A 172 -2.91 19.02 -5.22
C LYS A 172 -1.91 19.95 -4.52
N ASN A 173 -1.26 19.44 -3.47
CA ASN A 173 -0.25 20.15 -2.68
C ASN A 173 1.09 20.27 -3.44
N GLY A 174 1.26 19.55 -4.55
CA GLY A 174 2.52 19.51 -5.29
C GLY A 174 3.58 18.63 -4.62
N GLY A 175 3.16 17.69 -3.77
CA GLY A 175 4.02 16.73 -3.08
C GLY A 175 3.93 16.80 -1.56
N LEU A 176 4.80 16.03 -0.91
CA LEU A 176 5.06 16.06 0.52
C LEU A 176 6.51 16.43 0.79
N THR A 177 6.76 17.05 1.93
CA THR A 177 8.10 17.28 2.46
C THR A 177 8.65 16.04 3.17
N MET A 178 9.92 16.12 3.58
CA MET A 178 10.58 15.04 4.32
C MET A 178 10.14 14.99 5.78
N GLU A 179 10.14 13.80 6.37
CA GLU A 179 9.93 13.60 7.80
C GLU A 179 10.87 14.47 8.65
N SER A 180 12.12 14.67 8.22
CA SER A 180 13.08 15.54 8.91
C SER A 180 12.68 17.02 8.95
N ASN A 181 11.88 17.48 7.97
CA ASN A 181 11.44 18.87 7.87
C ASN A 181 10.12 19.09 8.60
N TYR A 182 9.29 18.05 8.67
CA TYR A 182 7.99 18.09 9.35
C TYR A 182 7.83 16.82 10.20
N PRO A 183 8.49 16.76 11.37
CA PRO A 183 8.52 15.55 12.19
C PRO A 183 7.15 15.18 12.74
N TYR A 184 6.91 13.88 12.84
CA TYR A 184 5.71 13.31 13.44
C TYR A 184 5.62 13.57 14.96
N ILE A 185 4.44 13.98 15.41
CA ILE A 185 4.17 14.33 16.82
C ILE A 185 3.03 13.52 17.44
N ALA A 186 2.42 12.60 16.70
CA ALA A 186 1.31 11.75 17.16
C ALA A 186 0.09 12.51 17.71
N ALA A 187 -0.18 13.70 17.16
CA ALA A 187 -1.30 14.55 17.50
C ALA A 187 -1.63 15.48 16.33
N ASP A 188 -2.84 16.04 16.34
CA ASP A 188 -3.21 17.09 15.39
C ASP A 188 -2.41 18.36 15.67
N GLY A 189 -1.77 18.89 14.63
CA GLY A 189 -1.06 20.15 14.64
C GLY A 189 -1.77 21.22 13.81
N LYS A 190 -1.04 22.28 13.52
CA LYS A 190 -1.47 23.29 12.54
C LYS A 190 -0.68 23.09 11.27
N CYS A 191 -1.36 23.04 10.13
CA CYS A 191 -0.70 22.97 8.83
C CYS A 191 0.35 24.07 8.68
N LYS A 192 1.61 23.67 8.47
CA LYS A 192 2.71 24.58 8.18
C LYS A 192 2.75 24.83 6.68
N ALA A 193 2.27 25.99 6.25
CA ALA A 193 2.35 26.39 4.85
C ALA A 193 3.83 26.57 4.41
N GLY A 194 4.12 26.23 3.15
CA GLY A 194 5.44 26.48 2.54
C GLY A 194 6.51 25.42 2.83
N SER A 195 6.12 24.21 3.24
CA SER A 195 7.03 23.06 3.24
C SER A 195 7.57 22.83 1.82
N ASN A 196 8.89 22.80 1.64
CA ASN A 196 9.44 22.41 0.34
C ASN A 196 9.13 20.93 0.07
N SER A 197 8.37 20.65 -0.99
CA SER A 197 8.08 19.29 -1.42
C SER A 197 9.36 18.54 -1.80
N ALA A 198 9.54 17.37 -1.22
CA ALA A 198 10.66 16.46 -1.49
C ALA A 198 10.32 15.40 -2.53
N ALA A 199 9.03 15.01 -2.62
CA ALA A 199 8.54 14.08 -3.62
C ALA A 199 7.07 14.32 -3.94
N THR A 200 6.65 13.92 -5.14
CA THR A 200 5.27 14.05 -5.62
C THR A 200 4.83 12.79 -6.37
N ILE A 201 3.52 12.65 -6.56
CA ILE A 201 2.90 11.65 -7.42
C ILE A 201 1.97 12.35 -8.40
N THR A 202 1.67 11.69 -9.52
CA THR A 202 0.81 12.26 -10.58
C THR A 202 -0.59 11.65 -10.63
N GLY A 203 -0.85 10.64 -9.80
CA GLY A 203 -2.10 9.90 -9.80
C GLY A 203 -2.08 8.71 -8.86
N PHE A 204 -3.26 8.16 -8.61
CA PHE A 204 -3.50 6.92 -7.89
C PHE A 204 -4.62 6.15 -8.60
N GLU A 205 -4.78 4.88 -8.26
CA GLU A 205 -5.72 3.99 -8.93
C GLU A 205 -6.15 2.89 -7.96
N ASP A 206 -7.44 2.63 -7.88
CA ASP A 206 -7.98 1.54 -7.07
C ASP A 206 -7.70 0.18 -7.68
N VAL A 207 -7.26 -0.76 -6.84
CA VAL A 207 -7.26 -2.18 -7.19
C VAL A 207 -8.71 -2.68 -7.15
N PRO A 208 -9.17 -3.48 -8.13
CA PRO A 208 -10.48 -4.11 -8.09
C PRO A 208 -10.76 -4.78 -6.74
N ALA A 209 -11.87 -4.37 -6.10
CA ALA A 209 -12.22 -4.83 -4.77
C ALA A 209 -12.40 -6.35 -4.72
N ASN A 210 -11.97 -6.97 -3.61
CA ASN A 210 -12.09 -8.41 -3.35
C ASN A 210 -11.44 -9.30 -4.44
N ASN A 211 -10.40 -8.80 -5.11
CA ASN A 211 -9.69 -9.53 -6.15
C ASN A 211 -8.20 -9.68 -5.79
N GLU A 212 -7.87 -10.78 -5.11
CA GLU A 212 -6.48 -11.08 -4.74
C GLU A 212 -5.57 -11.23 -5.97
N GLY A 213 -6.09 -11.68 -7.11
CA GLY A 213 -5.32 -11.75 -8.35
C GLY A 213 -4.90 -10.37 -8.85
N ALA A 214 -5.81 -9.39 -8.84
CA ALA A 214 -5.50 -8.01 -9.18
C ALA A 214 -4.52 -7.38 -8.17
N LEU A 215 -4.72 -7.66 -6.87
CA LEU A 215 -3.80 -7.25 -5.81
C LEU A 215 -2.38 -7.80 -6.03
N MET A 216 -2.28 -9.09 -6.37
CA MET A 216 -1.01 -9.75 -6.71
C MET A 216 -0.30 -9.08 -7.88
N LYS A 217 -1.03 -8.76 -8.94
CA LYS A 217 -0.48 -8.06 -10.11
C LYS A 217 0.05 -6.67 -9.73
N ALA A 218 -0.68 -5.91 -8.92
CA ALA A 218 -0.24 -4.57 -8.55
C ALA A 218 0.94 -4.58 -7.56
N VAL A 219 0.93 -5.42 -6.52
CA VAL A 219 2.06 -5.50 -5.56
C VAL A 219 3.33 -6.03 -6.20
N ALA A 220 3.22 -6.88 -7.23
CA ALA A 220 4.39 -7.30 -8.00
C ALA A 220 5.09 -6.13 -8.73
N ASN A 221 4.42 -4.98 -8.89
CA ASN A 221 4.94 -3.83 -9.61
C ASN A 221 5.28 -2.63 -8.72
N GLN A 222 4.64 -2.46 -7.57
CA GLN A 222 4.96 -1.39 -6.61
C GLN A 222 4.40 -1.65 -5.20
N PRO A 223 4.94 -1.00 -4.14
CA PRO A 223 4.27 -0.88 -2.85
C PRO A 223 2.91 -0.17 -2.99
N MET A 224 1.97 -0.51 -2.11
CA MET A 224 0.62 0.04 -2.10
C MET A 224 0.03 0.11 -0.70
N SER A 225 -1.00 0.94 -0.57
CA SER A 225 -1.85 1.06 0.60
C SER A 225 -2.92 -0.03 0.62
N VAL A 226 -3.17 -0.64 1.76
CA VAL A 226 -4.31 -1.54 2.00
C VAL A 226 -4.98 -1.24 3.34
N ALA A 227 -6.28 -1.48 3.41
CA ALA A 227 -7.04 -1.45 4.66
C ALA A 227 -7.26 -2.88 5.18
N VAL A 228 -7.09 -3.10 6.48
CA VAL A 228 -7.47 -4.36 7.14
C VAL A 228 -8.24 -4.07 8.42
N ASP A 229 -8.95 -5.07 8.93
CA ASP A 229 -9.46 -5.07 10.30
C ASP A 229 -8.36 -5.57 11.25
N GLY A 230 -7.94 -4.71 12.18
CA GLY A 230 -6.96 -5.04 13.21
C GLY A 230 -7.52 -4.94 14.62
N GLY A 231 -8.86 -4.93 14.78
CA GLY A 231 -9.52 -4.83 16.07
C GLY A 231 -9.41 -6.09 16.92
N ASP A 232 -9.12 -7.24 16.32
CA ASP A 232 -9.06 -8.53 17.00
C ASP A 232 -7.80 -8.72 17.85
N MET A 233 -7.92 -9.46 18.96
CA MET A 233 -6.79 -9.75 19.86
C MET A 233 -5.67 -10.54 19.17
N THR A 234 -6.01 -11.38 18.20
CA THR A 234 -5.04 -12.11 17.38
C THR A 234 -4.11 -11.14 16.66
N PHE A 235 -4.66 -10.02 16.16
CA PHE A 235 -3.86 -8.99 15.50
C PHE A 235 -3.02 -8.22 16.52
N GLN A 236 -3.61 -7.84 17.67
CA GLN A 236 -2.94 -7.05 18.71
C GLN A 236 -1.71 -7.76 19.32
N PHE A 237 -1.79 -9.08 19.52
CA PHE A 237 -0.73 -9.87 20.17
C PHE A 237 0.08 -10.74 19.21
N TYR A 238 -0.07 -10.51 17.90
CA TYR A 238 0.69 -11.25 16.90
C TYR A 238 2.20 -11.08 17.09
N SER A 239 2.93 -12.19 17.07
CA SER A 239 4.37 -12.24 17.29
C SER A 239 5.15 -12.97 16.19
N GLY A 240 4.46 -13.68 15.28
CA GLY A 240 5.11 -14.32 14.15
C GLY A 240 4.24 -15.33 13.40
N GLY A 241 4.70 -15.67 12.19
CA GLY A 241 4.11 -16.71 11.35
C GLY A 241 2.80 -16.31 10.63
N VAL A 242 2.09 -17.38 10.27
CA VAL A 242 0.70 -17.52 9.80
C VAL A 242 -0.45 -16.73 10.42
N MET A 243 -0.76 -15.45 10.14
CA MET A 243 -2.11 -14.98 10.53
C MET A 243 -3.18 -15.64 9.64
N THR A 244 -3.99 -16.50 10.24
CA THR A 244 -5.17 -17.15 9.64
C THR A 244 -6.35 -17.03 10.61
N SER A 245 -7.55 -16.79 10.09
CA SER A 245 -8.80 -16.79 10.87
C SER A 245 -9.12 -18.14 11.48
#